data_AF-A0A3Q3C0W6-F1
#
_entry.id   AF-A0A3Q3C0W6-F1
#
_cell.length_a   1.000
_cell.length_b   1.000
_cell.length_c   1.000
_cell.angle_alpha   90.00
_cell.angle_beta   90.00
_cell.angle_gamma   90.00
#
_symmetry.space_group_name_H-M   'P 1'
#
loop_
_entity.id
_entity.type
_entity.pdbx_description
1 polymer ?
#
loop_
_entity_poly.entity_id
_entity_poly.type
_entity_poly.pdbx_seq_one_letter_code
_entity_poly.pdbx_strand_id
1 'polypeptide(L)'
;NKYFVKMALYFPFVLFVNAFILVVLIDATICQIRYSVPEEMRKGSFVGNVAEDLGIDAKRLKSGGARIVISDSSEYIRLDVDKGNLVVGERIDREQLCGQTSPCSLNLEMIMTNPIQLHSVVVEVLDC
;
A
#
# COMPACT_ATOMS: atom_id res chain seq x y z
N ASN A 1 -38.23 28.88 28.71
CA ASN A 1 -38.14 27.50 29.23
C ASN A 1 -38.03 26.39 28.18
N LYS A 2 -38.66 26.48 26.98
CA LYS A 2 -38.52 25.46 25.91
C LYS A 2 -37.20 25.50 25.12
N TYR A 3 -36.61 26.68 24.92
CA TYR A 3 -35.39 26.87 24.13
C TYR A 3 -34.13 26.35 24.83
N PHE A 4 -34.04 26.51 26.14
CA PHE A 4 -32.91 26.04 26.95
C PHE A 4 -32.81 24.50 26.96
N VAL A 5 -33.96 23.82 27.07
CA VAL A 5 -34.04 22.35 26.99
C VAL A 5 -33.64 21.83 25.60
N LYS A 6 -34.06 22.52 24.53
CA LYS A 6 -33.63 22.20 23.16
C LYS A 6 -32.12 22.35 23.01
N MET A 7 -31.54 23.43 23.51
CA MET A 7 -30.10 23.69 23.44
C MET A 7 -29.28 22.67 24.26
N ALA A 8 -29.77 22.28 25.44
CA ALA A 8 -29.13 21.31 26.33
C ALA A 8 -29.16 19.87 25.80
N LEU A 9 -30.16 19.51 24.97
CA LEU A 9 -30.21 18.22 24.25
C LEU A 9 -29.44 18.27 22.93
N TYR A 10 -29.40 19.43 22.27
CA TYR A 10 -28.72 19.61 20.99
C TYR A 10 -27.20 19.57 21.14
N PHE A 11 -26.64 20.18 22.18
CA PHE A 11 -25.20 20.21 22.44
C PHE A 11 -24.55 18.81 22.56
N PRO A 12 -25.03 17.90 23.43
CA PRO A 12 -24.47 16.54 23.55
C PRO A 12 -24.77 15.67 22.33
N PHE A 13 -25.93 15.87 21.67
CA PHE A 13 -26.25 15.17 20.43
C PHE A 13 -25.30 15.56 19.28
N VAL A 14 -25.02 16.86 19.11
CA VAL A 14 -24.07 17.37 18.12
C VAL A 14 -22.64 16.90 18.42
N LEU A 15 -22.23 16.88 19.70
CA LEU A 15 -20.93 16.33 20.11
C LEU A 15 -20.81 14.84 19.78
N PHE A 16 -21.85 14.05 20.05
CA PHE A 16 -21.87 12.61 19.77
C PHE A 16 -21.82 12.32 18.27
N VAL A 17 -22.58 13.07 17.47
CA VAL A 17 -22.56 12.96 16.00
C VAL A 17 -21.19 13.36 15.45
N ASN A 18 -20.59 14.45 15.93
CA ASN A 18 -19.24 14.85 15.52
C ASN A 18 -18.17 13.83 15.92
N ALA A 19 -18.27 13.24 17.12
CA ALA A 19 -17.36 12.18 17.56
C ALA A 19 -17.50 10.93 16.68
N PHE A 20 -18.73 10.53 16.35
CA PHE A 20 -18.98 9.40 15.47
C PHE A 20 -18.46 9.66 14.04
N ILE A 21 -18.66 10.87 13.50
CA ILE A 21 -18.09 11.28 12.21
C ILE A 21 -16.55 11.23 12.25
N LEU A 22 -15.92 11.74 13.32
CA LEU A 22 -14.46 11.69 13.47
C LEU A 22 -13.93 10.26 13.54
N VAL A 23 -14.60 9.35 14.25
CA VAL A 23 -14.21 7.93 14.32
C VAL A 23 -14.30 7.26 12.94
N VAL A 24 -15.37 7.51 12.18
CA VAL A 24 -15.54 6.97 10.82
C VAL A 24 -14.50 7.52 9.84
N LEU A 25 -14.10 8.78 9.99
CA LEU A 25 -13.08 9.39 9.12
C LEU A 25 -11.66 8.86 9.38
N ILE A 26 -11.36 8.38 10.59
CA ILE A 26 -10.03 7.79 10.91
C ILE A 26 -9.85 6.43 10.22
N ASP A 27 -10.92 5.64 10.05
CA ASP A 27 -10.88 4.33 9.38
C ASP A 27 -10.68 4.44 7.86
N ALA A 28 -10.92 5.62 7.27
CA ALA A 28 -10.82 5.85 5.82
C ALA A 28 -9.40 6.19 5.33
N THR A 29 -8.36 5.70 6.01
CA THR A 29 -6.98 5.88 5.52
C THR A 29 -6.70 4.85 4.43
N ILE A 30 -6.45 5.34 3.21
CA ILE A 30 -5.94 4.51 2.12
C ILE A 30 -4.50 4.15 2.48
N CYS A 31 -4.28 2.92 2.96
CA CYS A 31 -2.94 2.43 3.25
C CYS A 31 -2.23 2.14 1.92
N GLN A 32 -1.25 2.98 1.58
CA GLN A 32 -0.37 2.79 0.44
C GLN A 32 1.01 2.38 0.95
N ILE A 33 1.48 1.21 0.53
CA ILE A 33 2.80 0.70 0.92
C ILE A 33 3.84 1.40 0.05
N ARG A 34 4.91 1.93 0.66
CA ARG A 34 5.98 2.63 -0.06
C ARG A 34 7.34 2.04 0.31
N TYR A 35 8.10 1.62 -0.69
CA TYR A 35 9.50 1.20 -0.56
C TYR A 35 10.39 2.04 -1.46
N SER A 36 11.69 1.92 -1.22
CA SER A 36 12.72 2.45 -2.11
C SER A 36 13.75 1.37 -2.44
N VAL A 37 14.26 1.39 -3.66
CA VAL A 37 15.30 0.48 -4.11
C VAL A 37 16.30 1.25 -4.98
N PRO A 38 17.62 1.07 -4.78
CA PRO A 38 18.61 1.60 -5.70
C PRO A 38 18.43 1.02 -7.11
N GLU A 39 18.77 1.79 -8.12
CA GLU A 39 18.91 1.25 -9.48
C GLU A 39 20.02 0.19 -9.57
N GLU A 40 20.08 -0.52 -10.71
CA GLU A 40 21.09 -1.53 -11.01
C GLU A 40 21.20 -2.72 -10.04
N MET A 41 20.22 -2.87 -9.15
CA MET A 41 20.17 -3.97 -8.20
C MET A 41 20.06 -5.33 -8.89
N ARG A 42 20.74 -6.32 -8.32
CA ARG A 42 20.74 -7.69 -8.87
C ARG A 42 19.34 -8.32 -8.77
N LYS A 43 19.01 -9.17 -9.73
CA LYS A 43 17.82 -10.01 -9.67
C LYS A 43 17.80 -10.84 -8.37
N GLY A 44 16.66 -10.84 -7.69
CA GLY A 44 16.46 -11.48 -6.40
C GLY A 44 16.84 -10.61 -5.19
N SER A 45 17.36 -9.39 -5.40
CA SER A 45 17.62 -8.46 -4.31
C SER A 45 16.34 -8.10 -3.56
N PHE A 46 16.44 -7.95 -2.24
CA PHE A 46 15.34 -7.55 -1.38
C PHE A 46 14.94 -6.09 -1.60
N VAL A 47 13.63 -5.82 -1.60
CA VAL A 47 13.04 -4.47 -1.72
C VAL A 47 12.29 -4.10 -0.44
N GLY A 48 11.43 -5.00 0.06
CA GLY A 48 10.60 -4.74 1.23
C GLY A 48 9.80 -5.97 1.68
N ASN A 49 9.28 -5.95 2.91
CA ASN A 49 8.50 -7.05 3.48
C ASN A 49 7.01 -6.67 3.57
N VAL A 50 6.24 -7.08 2.56
CA VAL A 50 4.82 -6.73 2.45
C VAL A 50 3.97 -7.51 3.46
N ALA A 51 4.38 -8.73 3.81
CA ALA A 51 3.67 -9.52 4.81
C ALA A 51 3.68 -8.82 6.18
N GLU A 52 4.86 -8.32 6.57
CA GLU A 52 5.04 -7.58 7.83
C GLU A 52 4.29 -6.26 7.86
N ASP A 53 4.35 -5.46 6.78
CA ASP A 53 3.65 -4.18 6.70
C ASP A 53 2.12 -4.33 6.69
N LEU A 54 1.60 -5.45 6.18
CA LEU A 54 0.19 -5.81 6.24
C LEU A 54 -0.20 -6.50 7.56
N GLY A 55 0.76 -6.84 8.42
CA GLY A 55 0.54 -7.57 9.67
C GLY A 55 0.00 -8.99 9.47
N ILE A 56 0.38 -9.67 8.38
CA ILE A 56 -0.07 -11.03 8.04
C ILE A 56 1.13 -11.98 7.84
N ASP A 57 0.89 -13.29 7.97
CA ASP A 57 1.90 -14.32 7.71
C ASP A 57 2.10 -14.55 6.19
N ALA A 58 3.30 -14.87 5.74
CA ALA A 58 3.57 -15.24 4.33
C ALA A 58 2.70 -16.43 3.85
N LYS A 59 2.35 -17.36 4.74
CA LYS A 59 1.38 -18.44 4.46
C LYS A 59 0.00 -17.89 4.07
N ARG A 60 -0.38 -16.73 4.63
CA ARG A 60 -1.64 -16.07 4.29
C ARG A 60 -1.60 -15.47 2.89
N LEU A 61 -0.47 -14.88 2.50
CA LEU A 61 -0.24 -14.45 1.11
C LEU A 61 -0.35 -15.63 0.14
N LYS A 62 0.31 -16.75 0.47
CA LYS A 62 0.28 -17.98 -0.35
C LYS A 62 -1.12 -18.57 -0.50
N SER A 63 -1.79 -18.85 0.62
CA SER A 63 -3.15 -19.41 0.62
C SER A 63 -4.20 -18.45 0.05
N GLY A 64 -3.97 -17.13 0.19
CA GLY A 64 -4.80 -16.08 -0.37
C GLY A 64 -4.58 -15.84 -1.87
N GLY A 65 -3.62 -16.51 -2.51
CA GLY A 65 -3.31 -16.33 -3.93
C GLY A 65 -2.74 -14.95 -4.24
N ALA A 66 -1.93 -14.38 -3.33
CA ALA A 66 -1.32 -13.08 -3.50
C ALA A 66 -0.43 -13.03 -4.75
N ARG A 67 -0.62 -11.99 -5.57
CA ARG A 67 0.21 -11.73 -6.75
C ARG A 67 0.27 -10.24 -7.04
N ILE A 68 1.35 -9.82 -7.68
CA ILE A 68 1.50 -8.47 -8.21
C ILE A 68 0.87 -8.43 -9.60
N VAL A 69 0.07 -7.39 -9.84
CA VAL A 69 -0.41 -6.99 -11.15
C VAL A 69 0.44 -5.79 -11.56
N ILE A 70 1.14 -5.94 -12.68
CA ILE A 70 1.99 -4.91 -13.25
C ILE A 70 1.24 -4.30 -14.42
N SER A 71 1.15 -2.97 -14.43
CA SER A 71 0.47 -2.21 -15.48
C SER A 71 1.33 -2.04 -16.73
N ASP A 72 2.66 -2.09 -16.57
CA ASP A 72 3.62 -2.14 -17.68
C ASP A 72 4.11 -3.57 -17.90
N SER A 73 4.67 -3.83 -19.08
CA SER A 73 5.08 -5.17 -19.51
C SER A 73 6.40 -5.65 -18.88
N SER A 74 6.90 -4.97 -17.85
CA SER A 74 8.22 -5.24 -17.28
C SER A 74 8.11 -5.76 -15.84
N GLU A 75 8.56 -6.99 -15.62
CA GLU A 75 8.54 -7.63 -14.30
C GLU A 75 9.71 -7.17 -13.41
N TYR A 76 9.91 -5.85 -13.26
CA TYR A 76 11.00 -5.27 -12.46
C TYR A 76 10.91 -5.64 -10.99
N ILE A 77 9.70 -5.77 -10.46
CA ILE A 77 9.43 -6.14 -9.05
C ILE A 77 8.54 -7.37 -9.03
N ARG A 78 8.92 -8.38 -8.23
CA ARG A 78 8.15 -9.61 -8.02
C ARG A 78 7.89 -9.83 -6.54
N LEU A 79 6.82 -10.55 -6.24
CA LEU A 79 6.50 -11.01 -4.89
C LEU A 79 7.06 -12.42 -4.66
N ASP A 80 7.99 -12.56 -3.72
CA ASP A 80 8.36 -13.83 -3.12
C ASP A 80 7.27 -14.19 -2.09
N VAL A 81 6.28 -14.95 -2.54
CA VAL A 81 5.10 -15.33 -1.75
C VAL A 81 5.48 -16.26 -0.58
N ASP A 82 6.58 -17.01 -0.70
CA ASP A 82 7.02 -17.92 0.36
C ASP A 82 7.64 -17.16 1.54
N LYS A 83 8.31 -16.03 1.27
CA LYS A 83 8.90 -15.17 2.31
C LYS A 83 8.06 -13.95 2.68
N GLY A 84 7.12 -13.56 1.84
CA GLY A 84 6.32 -12.34 2.00
C GLY A 84 7.03 -11.06 1.54
N ASN A 85 8.09 -11.19 0.74
CA ASN A 85 8.96 -10.09 0.37
C ASN A 85 8.75 -9.66 -1.09
N LEU A 86 8.87 -8.37 -1.35
CA LEU A 86 9.14 -7.88 -2.70
C LEU A 86 10.63 -8.01 -3.00
N VAL A 87 10.90 -8.47 -4.21
CA VAL A 87 12.25 -8.68 -4.73
C VAL A 87 12.39 -8.11 -6.13
N VAL A 88 13.61 -7.76 -6.49
CA VAL A 88 13.96 -7.32 -7.85
C VAL A 88 13.78 -8.49 -8.81
N GLY A 89 12.86 -8.36 -9.75
CA GLY A 89 12.60 -9.37 -10.78
C GLY A 89 13.53 -9.25 -11.99
N GLU A 90 13.81 -8.04 -12.43
CA GLU A 90 14.72 -7.72 -13.53
C GLU A 90 15.56 -6.50 -13.17
N ARG A 91 16.71 -6.36 -13.80
CA ARG A 91 17.59 -5.21 -13.54
C ARG A 91 16.84 -3.94 -13.90
N ILE A 92 16.76 -3.02 -12.95
CA ILE A 92 16.10 -1.73 -13.11
C ILE A 92 17.12 -0.76 -13.67
N ASP A 93 16.79 -0.17 -14.81
CA ASP A 93 17.53 0.90 -15.48
C ASP A 93 16.61 2.13 -15.46
N ARG A 94 17.00 3.16 -14.71
CA ARG A 94 16.15 4.34 -14.47
C ARG A 94 15.99 5.16 -15.75
N GLU A 95 17.01 5.23 -16.58
CA GLU A 95 16.97 5.91 -17.88
C GLU A 95 15.97 5.23 -18.83
N GLN A 96 15.92 3.90 -18.82
CA GLN A 96 14.95 3.14 -19.61
C GLN A 96 13.53 3.24 -19.04
N LEU A 97 13.38 3.27 -17.72
CA LEU A 97 12.08 3.26 -17.04
C LEU A 97 11.40 4.64 -17.01
N CYS A 98 12.12 5.64 -16.49
CA CYS A 98 11.60 6.98 -16.21
C CYS A 98 12.27 8.07 -17.04
N GLY A 99 13.39 7.77 -17.72
CA GLY A 99 14.17 8.76 -18.45
C GLY A 99 14.68 9.86 -17.51
N GLN A 100 14.19 11.08 -17.71
CA GLN A 100 14.56 12.24 -16.87
C GLN A 100 13.51 12.58 -15.80
N THR A 101 12.44 11.78 -15.67
CA THR A 101 11.37 12.06 -14.72
C THR A 101 11.82 11.78 -13.28
N SER A 102 11.65 12.78 -12.41
CA SER A 102 11.92 12.66 -10.97
C SER A 102 10.71 13.17 -10.16
N PRO A 103 10.24 12.44 -9.14
CA PRO A 103 10.76 11.14 -8.67
C PRO A 103 10.41 9.98 -9.61
N CYS A 104 11.32 9.03 -9.78
CA CYS A 104 11.06 7.80 -10.54
C CYS A 104 10.40 6.77 -9.64
N SER A 105 9.19 6.33 -9.98
CA SER A 105 8.43 5.40 -9.15
C SER A 105 7.64 4.39 -9.96
N LEU A 106 7.65 3.14 -9.49
CA LEU A 106 6.85 2.04 -9.99
C LEU A 106 5.58 1.92 -9.16
N ASN A 107 4.43 2.02 -9.82
CA ASN A 107 3.12 1.82 -9.20
C ASN A 107 2.65 0.40 -9.49
N LEU A 108 2.48 -0.39 -8.43
CA LEU A 108 2.13 -1.80 -8.48
C LEU A 108 0.86 -2.04 -7.69
N GLU A 109 0.06 -3.02 -8.12
CA GLU A 109 -1.10 -3.48 -7.36
C GLU A 109 -0.88 -4.91 -6.90
N MET A 110 -0.97 -5.15 -5.60
CA MET A 110 -1.01 -6.51 -5.07
C MET A 110 -2.46 -6.95 -4.88
N ILE A 111 -2.83 -8.09 -5.48
CA ILE A 111 -4.16 -8.67 -5.36
C ILE A 111 -4.08 -10.01 -4.64
N MET A 112 -4.91 -10.19 -3.63
CA MET A 112 -5.25 -11.50 -3.05
C MET A 112 -6.66 -11.87 -3.50
N THR A 113 -6.93 -13.15 -3.77
CA THR A 113 -8.21 -13.61 -4.34
C THR A 113 -9.16 -14.22 -3.30
N ASN A 114 -8.62 -14.73 -2.19
CA ASN A 114 -9.40 -15.45 -1.18
C ASN A 114 -9.23 -14.83 0.23
N PRO A 115 -10.07 -13.87 0.68
CA PRO A 115 -11.03 -13.11 -0.12
C PRO A 115 -10.33 -12.04 -0.96
N ILE A 116 -11.08 -11.38 -1.85
CA ILE A 116 -10.52 -10.36 -2.73
C ILE A 116 -10.05 -9.16 -1.90
N GLN A 117 -8.75 -8.84 -2.00
CA GLN A 117 -8.13 -7.66 -1.40
C GLN A 117 -7.16 -7.04 -2.40
N LEU A 118 -7.11 -5.71 -2.43
CA LEU A 118 -6.25 -4.96 -3.33
C LEU A 118 -5.44 -3.96 -2.51
N HIS A 119 -4.13 -4.00 -2.69
CA HIS A 119 -3.17 -3.17 -1.96
C HIS A 119 -2.30 -2.41 -2.96
N SER A 120 -2.26 -1.08 -2.83
CA SER A 120 -1.40 -0.24 -3.66
C SER A 120 0.01 -0.23 -3.09
N VAL A 121 0.99 -0.57 -3.94
CA VAL A 121 2.40 -0.60 -3.59
C VAL A 121 3.16 0.34 -4.53
N VAL A 122 3.95 1.24 -3.95
CA VAL A 122 4.82 2.14 -4.70
C VAL A 122 6.27 1.82 -4.37
N VAL A 123 7.08 1.62 -5.40
CA VAL A 123 8.52 1.44 -5.26
C VAL A 123 9.22 2.60 -5.92
N GLU A 124 9.86 3.45 -5.11
CA GLU A 124 10.72 4.54 -5.59
C GLU A 124 12.08 4.00 -6.01
N VAL A 125 12.52 4.34 -7.21
CA VAL A 125 13.85 3.99 -7.72
C VAL A 125 14.80 5.12 -7.37
N LEU A 126 15.81 4.81 -6.58
CA LEU A 126 16.84 5.76 -6.16
C LEU A 126 18.01 5.74 -7.14
N ASP A 127 18.50 6.92 -7.51
CA ASP A 127 19.76 7.09 -8.22
C ASP A 127 20.94 6.61 -7.34
N CYS A 128 21.93 5.97 -7.96
CA CYS A 128 23.15 5.50 -7.29
C CYS A 128 24.26 6.57 -7.20
#